data_AF-A0A836W679-F1
#
_entry.id   AF-A0A836W679-F1
#
_cell.length_a   1.000
_cell.length_b   1.000
_cell.length_c   1.000
_cell.angle_alpha   90.00
_cell.angle_beta   90.00
_cell.angle_gamma   90.00
#
_symmetry.space_group_name_H-M   'P 1'
#
loop_
_entity.id
_entity.type
_entity.pdbx_description
1 polymer ?
#
loop_
_entity_poly.entity_id
_entity_poly.type
_entity_poly.pdbx_seq_one_letter_code
_entity_poly.pdbx_strand_id
1 'polypeptide(L)'
;MISLPTRFEAYGAVKIFELARVLELDSLGVTTKLSGIYTVSYEVLEEYAASTAIVVPVKDEDIMALEGVLRAIPHASPIILVSASRSFPVDVYSREVELARTIHSVTGREILVIHQRDPAWAEVLAGTPLEAMLEDGMVRRGKGEGMVLGVIAAAGIGARYVGFIDSDNYVPGAANEYSKIYYLGFSLSESPYTMVRIVWHYKGKLASSDMYLRKRGRVSVHTNNVLNYALSRLRKVETDIIRTANSGEHAMSIELALRLRWAGGFAVEPYEFVQLLEDCFLGVDEGRCGFLPDGVNIFQIEARNPHIHA
;
A
#
# COMPACT_ATOMS: atom_id res chain seq x y z
N MET A 1 -1.26 -14.76 -12.03
CA MET A 1 -2.42 -14.62 -12.94
C MET A 1 -3.60 -14.00 -12.21
N ILE A 2 -4.30 -13.04 -12.81
CA ILE A 2 -5.56 -12.48 -12.27
C ILE A 2 -6.69 -12.52 -13.29
N SER A 3 -7.94 -12.39 -12.82
CA SER A 3 -9.05 -11.99 -13.67
C SER A 3 -8.92 -10.52 -14.06
N LEU A 4 -9.14 -10.17 -15.32
CA LEU A 4 -9.24 -8.77 -15.71
C LEU A 4 -10.49 -8.13 -15.08
N PRO A 5 -10.41 -6.88 -14.59
CA PRO A 5 -11.60 -6.15 -14.20
C PRO A 5 -12.48 -5.94 -15.43
N THR A 6 -13.72 -6.45 -15.40
CA THR A 6 -14.63 -6.37 -16.55
C THR A 6 -15.32 -5.01 -16.67
N ARG A 7 -15.29 -4.22 -15.61
CA ARG A 7 -15.93 -2.91 -15.49
C ARG A 7 -15.06 -1.94 -14.68
N PHE A 8 -15.29 -0.66 -14.90
CA PHE A 8 -14.82 0.43 -14.05
C PHE A 8 -15.91 1.48 -13.93
N GLU A 9 -15.83 2.29 -12.89
CA GLU A 9 -16.61 3.50 -12.74
C GLU A 9 -15.69 4.72 -12.78
N ALA A 10 -15.97 5.65 -13.70
CA ALA A 10 -15.20 6.88 -13.83
C ALA A 10 -15.87 8.05 -13.09
N TYR A 11 -15.19 8.64 -12.11
CA TYR A 11 -15.61 9.82 -11.35
C TYR A 11 -14.68 10.98 -11.73
N GLY A 12 -15.11 11.82 -12.66
CA GLY A 12 -14.24 12.83 -13.28
C GLY A 12 -13.01 12.17 -13.90
N ALA A 13 -11.81 12.53 -13.44
CA ALA A 13 -10.54 11.97 -13.88
C ALA A 13 -10.10 10.71 -13.11
N VAL A 14 -10.90 10.21 -12.16
CA VAL A 14 -10.59 9.00 -11.38
C VAL A 14 -11.33 7.79 -11.94
N LYS A 15 -10.62 6.74 -12.34
CA LYS A 15 -11.19 5.45 -12.75
C LYS A 15 -11.01 4.44 -11.63
N ILE A 16 -12.11 3.95 -11.08
CA ILE A 16 -12.11 2.89 -10.06
C ILE A 16 -12.52 1.60 -10.75
N PHE A 17 -11.59 0.65 -10.85
CA PHE A 17 -11.84 -0.65 -11.46
C PHE A 17 -12.56 -1.58 -10.49
N GLU A 18 -13.41 -2.46 -11.04
CA GLU A 18 -14.05 -3.49 -10.24
C GLU A 18 -13.02 -4.43 -9.60
N LEU A 19 -13.49 -5.20 -8.63
CA LEU A 19 -12.64 -6.17 -7.95
C LEU A 19 -12.17 -7.27 -8.91
N ALA A 20 -10.87 -7.24 -9.22
CA ALA A 20 -10.19 -8.37 -9.83
C ALA A 20 -9.78 -9.39 -8.76
N ARG A 21 -9.52 -10.63 -9.18
CA ARG A 21 -9.11 -11.72 -8.27
C ARG A 21 -7.84 -12.36 -8.77
N VAL A 22 -6.91 -12.62 -7.86
CA VAL A 22 -5.83 -13.56 -8.13
C VAL A 22 -6.43 -14.93 -8.39
N LEU A 23 -6.21 -15.46 -9.59
CA LEU A 23 -6.70 -16.79 -9.98
C LEU A 23 -5.68 -17.85 -9.57
N GLU A 24 -4.42 -17.58 -9.88
CA GLU A 24 -3.28 -18.46 -9.65
C GLU A 24 -2.04 -17.61 -9.29
N LEU A 25 -1.32 -18.02 -8.25
CA LEU A 25 -0.14 -17.31 -7.72
C LEU A 25 1.06 -17.40 -8.66
N ASP A 26 1.20 -18.54 -9.33
CA ASP A 26 2.27 -18.83 -10.27
C ASP A 26 1.66 -19.40 -11.54
N SER A 27 1.83 -18.67 -12.64
CA SER A 27 1.30 -19.05 -13.96
C SER A 27 2.41 -19.38 -14.95
N LEU A 28 3.56 -19.87 -14.46
CA LEU A 28 4.62 -20.38 -15.31
C LEU A 28 4.08 -21.45 -16.28
N GLY A 29 4.47 -21.34 -17.55
CA GLY A 29 4.04 -22.25 -18.61
C GLY A 29 2.68 -21.94 -19.22
N VAL A 30 1.98 -20.88 -18.79
CA VAL A 30 0.76 -20.41 -19.46
C VAL A 30 1.13 -19.75 -20.79
N THR A 31 0.89 -20.46 -21.88
CA THR A 31 1.15 -20.00 -23.26
C THR A 31 -0.10 -19.49 -23.98
N THR A 32 -1.28 -19.87 -23.50
CA THR A 32 -2.56 -19.54 -24.13
C THR A 32 -3.11 -18.23 -23.58
N LYS A 33 -3.40 -17.28 -24.48
CA LYS A 33 -4.17 -16.07 -24.12
C LYS A 33 -5.63 -16.44 -23.88
N LEU A 34 -6.04 -16.48 -22.61
CA LEU A 34 -7.43 -16.66 -22.22
C LEU A 34 -8.13 -15.30 -22.12
N SER A 35 -9.33 -15.19 -22.69
CA SER A 35 -10.13 -13.96 -22.57
C SER A 35 -10.51 -13.69 -21.12
N GLY A 36 -10.41 -12.43 -20.68
CA GLY A 36 -10.75 -12.02 -19.32
C GLY A 36 -9.70 -12.38 -18.26
N ILE A 37 -8.51 -12.81 -18.66
CA ILE A 37 -7.40 -13.13 -17.76
C ILE A 37 -6.19 -12.26 -18.11
N TYR A 38 -5.46 -11.83 -17.09
CA TYR A 38 -4.20 -11.15 -17.24
C TYR A 38 -3.06 -11.96 -16.60
N THR A 39 -2.02 -12.19 -17.39
CA THR A 39 -0.79 -12.85 -17.00
C THR A 39 0.39 -11.95 -17.35
N VAL A 40 1.39 -11.96 -16.48
CA VAL A 40 2.66 -11.27 -16.67
C VAL A 40 3.76 -12.32 -16.62
N SER A 41 4.80 -12.12 -17.43
CA SER A 41 5.98 -12.97 -17.35
C SER A 41 6.80 -12.65 -16.10
N TYR A 42 7.75 -13.52 -15.77
CA TYR A 42 8.63 -13.30 -14.62
C TYR A 42 9.50 -12.06 -14.83
N GLU A 43 9.97 -11.83 -16.06
CA GLU A 43 10.81 -10.69 -16.42
C GLU A 43 10.07 -9.36 -16.20
N VAL A 44 8.78 -9.31 -16.54
CA VAL A 44 7.94 -8.13 -16.26
C VAL A 44 7.79 -7.93 -14.75
N LEU A 45 7.52 -8.99 -13.99
CA LEU A 45 7.44 -8.89 -12.53
C LEU A 45 8.74 -8.39 -11.90
N GLU A 46 9.88 -8.86 -12.40
CA GLU A 46 11.20 -8.44 -11.93
C GLU A 46 11.50 -6.97 -12.26
N GLU A 47 11.13 -6.49 -13.45
CA GLU A 47 11.25 -5.07 -13.83
C GLU A 47 10.44 -4.15 -12.89
N TYR A 48 9.19 -4.53 -12.63
CA TYR A 48 8.34 -3.77 -11.71
C TYR A 48 8.84 -3.90 -10.27
N ALA A 49 9.34 -5.06 -9.84
CA ALA A 49 9.95 -5.23 -8.52
C ALA A 49 11.15 -4.30 -8.33
N ALA A 50 12.09 -4.27 -9.29
CA ALA A 50 13.28 -3.42 -9.27
C ALA A 50 12.96 -1.92 -9.24
N SER A 51 11.77 -1.52 -9.70
CA SER A 51 11.31 -0.14 -9.69
C SER A 51 10.28 0.19 -8.61
N THR A 52 9.98 -0.75 -7.71
CA THR A 52 9.03 -0.58 -6.60
C THR A 52 9.75 -0.73 -5.26
N ALA A 53 9.75 0.35 -4.46
CA ALA A 53 10.17 0.27 -3.07
C ALA A 53 9.02 -0.27 -2.20
N ILE A 54 9.33 -1.22 -1.32
CA ILE A 54 8.36 -1.75 -0.36
C ILE A 54 8.63 -1.15 1.02
N VAL A 55 7.70 -0.32 1.46
CA VAL A 55 7.67 0.29 2.78
C VAL A 55 7.04 -0.67 3.76
N VAL A 56 7.77 -0.99 4.83
CA VAL A 56 7.30 -1.83 5.94
C VAL A 56 7.26 -0.94 7.18
N PRO A 57 6.09 -0.40 7.57
CA PRO A 57 5.95 0.30 8.84
C PRO A 57 5.98 -0.72 9.98
N VAL A 58 6.71 -0.43 11.06
CA VAL A 58 6.81 -1.30 12.23
C VAL A 58 6.71 -0.49 13.53
N LYS A 59 6.00 -1.03 14.53
CA LYS A 59 5.92 -0.43 15.87
C LYS A 59 5.77 -1.50 16.94
N ASP A 60 6.87 -1.80 17.62
CA ASP A 60 6.94 -2.74 18.74
C ASP A 60 6.38 -4.14 18.40
N GLU A 61 6.54 -4.57 17.14
CA GLU A 61 6.00 -5.83 16.65
C GLU A 61 6.85 -7.04 17.04
N ASP A 62 6.27 -8.23 16.89
CA ASP A 62 7.01 -9.48 17.05
C ASP A 62 8.12 -9.60 16.00
N ILE A 63 9.35 -9.88 16.46
CA ILE A 63 10.53 -9.90 15.61
C ILE A 63 10.49 -11.04 14.58
N MET A 64 9.82 -12.15 14.89
CA MET A 64 9.70 -13.29 13.98
C MET A 64 8.70 -12.99 12.85
N ALA A 65 7.59 -12.32 13.18
CA ALA A 65 6.66 -11.81 12.18
C ALA A 65 7.37 -10.82 11.24
N LEU A 66 8.08 -9.84 11.80
CA LEU A 66 8.85 -8.87 11.02
C LEU A 66 9.89 -9.56 10.11
N GLU A 67 10.69 -10.50 10.64
CA GLU A 67 11.66 -11.25 9.85
C GLU A 67 10.99 -12.01 8.70
N GLY A 68 9.85 -12.65 8.96
CA GLY A 68 9.06 -13.35 7.96
C GLY A 68 8.63 -12.44 6.81
N VAL A 69 8.10 -11.25 7.13
CA VAL A 69 7.70 -10.24 6.13
C VAL A 69 8.91 -9.76 5.33
N LEU A 70 9.99 -9.33 5.99
CA LEU A 70 11.18 -8.79 5.33
C LEU A 70 11.82 -9.81 4.39
N ARG A 71 11.83 -11.09 4.75
CA ARG A 71 12.39 -12.16 3.91
C ARG A 71 11.51 -12.47 2.70
N ALA A 72 10.19 -12.35 2.83
CA ALA A 72 9.24 -12.73 1.79
C ALA A 72 9.08 -11.71 0.65
N ILE A 73 9.42 -10.45 0.89
CA ILE A 73 9.42 -9.41 -0.16
C ILE A 73 10.34 -9.84 -1.31
N PRO A 74 9.90 -9.74 -2.58
CA PRO A 74 10.70 -10.06 -3.75
C PRO A 74 12.06 -9.35 -3.73
N HIS A 75 13.13 -10.10 -4.01
CA HIS A 75 14.50 -9.65 -3.75
C HIS A 75 14.88 -8.37 -4.51
N ALA A 76 14.37 -8.18 -5.72
CA ALA A 76 14.64 -7.00 -6.54
C ALA A 76 14.03 -5.70 -5.97
N SER A 77 13.02 -5.78 -5.10
CA SER A 77 12.45 -4.58 -4.48
C SER A 77 13.30 -4.11 -3.31
N PRO A 78 13.76 -2.83 -3.31
CA PRO A 78 14.37 -2.25 -2.13
C PRO A 78 13.34 -2.16 -1.00
N ILE A 79 13.79 -2.44 0.22
CA ILE A 79 12.94 -2.38 1.42
C ILE A 79 13.23 -1.09 2.18
N ILE A 80 12.17 -0.40 2.60
CA ILE A 80 12.24 0.75 3.50
C ILE A 80 11.51 0.38 4.79
N LEU A 81 12.26 0.09 5.84
CA LEU A 81 11.74 -0.18 7.17
C LEU A 81 11.54 1.12 7.92
N VAL A 82 10.28 1.48 8.19
CA VAL A 82 9.92 2.71 8.93
C VAL A 82 9.52 2.33 10.35
N SER A 83 10.44 2.50 11.28
CA SER A 83 10.22 2.16 12.67
C SER A 83 9.63 3.32 13.47
N ALA A 84 8.56 3.04 14.21
CA ALA A 84 8.04 3.88 15.27
C ALA A 84 8.23 3.23 16.65
N SER A 85 9.07 2.20 16.74
CA SER A 85 9.28 1.40 17.94
C SER A 85 9.97 2.18 19.05
N ARG A 86 9.85 1.70 20.28
CA ARG A 86 10.46 2.36 21.43
C ARG A 86 11.95 2.05 21.55
N SER A 87 12.70 3.00 22.10
CA SER A 87 14.09 2.83 22.53
C SER A 87 14.25 2.60 24.05
N PHE A 88 13.16 2.73 24.81
CA PHE A 88 13.15 2.59 26.28
C PHE A 88 11.84 1.95 26.78
N PRO A 89 11.85 1.14 27.87
CA PRO A 89 13.00 0.68 28.67
C PRO A 89 13.83 -0.40 27.98
N VAL A 90 13.26 -1.06 26.97
CA VAL A 90 13.95 -1.99 26.09
C VAL A 90 14.03 -1.34 24.73
N ASP A 91 15.22 -1.32 24.16
CA ASP A 91 15.45 -0.76 22.83
C ASP A 91 15.00 -1.76 21.76
N VAL A 92 13.77 -1.61 21.30
CA VAL A 92 13.20 -2.46 20.24
C VAL A 92 13.72 -2.03 18.88
N TYR A 93 13.95 -0.72 18.68
CA TYR A 93 14.48 -0.19 17.43
C TYR A 93 15.86 -0.77 17.10
N SER A 94 16.77 -0.88 18.07
CA SER A 94 18.08 -1.50 17.82
C SER A 94 18.00 -2.96 17.35
N ARG A 95 17.01 -3.73 17.83
CA ARG A 95 16.77 -5.11 17.39
C ARG A 95 16.28 -5.17 15.94
N GLU A 96 15.43 -4.24 15.54
CA GLU A 96 14.96 -4.11 14.15
C GLU A 96 16.11 -3.76 13.21
N VAL A 97 17.01 -2.85 13.63
CA VAL A 97 18.22 -2.49 12.89
C VAL A 97 19.17 -3.70 12.78
N GLU A 98 19.36 -4.46 13.86
CA GLU A 98 20.20 -5.66 13.86
C GLU A 98 19.63 -6.75 12.94
N LEU A 99 18.31 -6.96 12.95
CA LEU A 99 17.64 -7.86 12.03
C LEU A 99 17.86 -7.45 10.57
N ALA A 100 17.64 -6.18 10.24
CA ALA A 100 17.87 -5.66 8.89
C ALA A 100 19.33 -5.86 8.43
N ARG A 101 20.31 -5.59 9.30
CA ARG A 101 21.73 -5.83 9.04
C ARG A 101 22.03 -7.31 8.80
N THR A 102 21.41 -8.20 9.56
CA THR A 102 21.57 -9.65 9.43
C THR A 102 20.98 -10.16 8.11
N ILE A 103 19.81 -9.66 7.71
CA ILE A 103 19.22 -10.02 6.41
C ILE A 103 20.12 -9.50 5.28
N HIS A 104 20.60 -8.26 5.36
CA HIS A 104 21.51 -7.69 4.37
C HIS A 104 22.80 -8.51 4.26
N SER A 105 23.45 -8.86 5.37
CA SER A 105 24.73 -9.59 5.34
C SER A 105 24.61 -11.00 4.75
N VAL A 106 23.47 -11.67 4.97
CA VAL A 106 23.22 -13.03 4.47
C VAL A 106 22.72 -13.05 3.02
N THR A 107 21.92 -12.06 2.62
CA THR A 107 21.22 -12.10 1.33
C THR A 107 21.73 -11.09 0.31
N GLY A 108 22.49 -10.07 0.73
CA GLY A 108 22.88 -8.93 -0.10
C GLY A 108 21.75 -7.93 -0.37
N ARG A 109 20.55 -8.14 0.19
CA ARG A 109 19.38 -7.29 -0.06
C ARG A 109 19.56 -5.88 0.49
N GLU A 110 19.14 -4.89 -0.28
CA GLU A 110 19.14 -3.49 0.16
C GLU A 110 17.96 -3.21 1.10
N ILE A 111 18.26 -2.73 2.30
CA ILE A 111 17.29 -2.37 3.33
C ILE A 111 17.67 -1.01 3.90
N LEU A 112 16.83 0.00 3.65
CA LEU A 112 16.92 1.30 4.28
C LEU A 112 16.09 1.28 5.57
N VAL A 113 16.70 1.59 6.71
CA VAL A 113 16.01 1.65 7.99
C VAL A 113 15.96 3.10 8.45
N ILE A 114 14.75 3.61 8.70
CA ILE A 114 14.53 4.96 9.23
C ILE A 114 13.66 4.89 10.48
N HIS A 115 13.89 5.82 11.41
CA HIS A 115 13.07 5.97 12.61
C HIS A 115 12.15 7.18 12.48
N GLN A 116 10.86 7.02 12.76
CA GLN A 116 9.85 8.07 12.62
C GLN A 116 10.15 9.28 13.50
N ARG A 117 10.72 9.08 14.69
CA ARG A 117 11.08 10.16 15.62
C ARG A 117 12.54 10.62 15.47
N ASP A 118 13.22 10.30 14.38
CA ASP A 118 14.57 10.82 14.13
C ASP A 118 14.53 12.36 14.05
N PRO A 119 15.33 13.10 14.84
CA PRO A 119 15.37 14.56 14.79
C PRO A 119 15.80 15.11 13.42
N ALA A 120 16.51 14.31 12.59
CA ALA A 120 16.87 14.72 11.23
C ALA A 120 15.65 15.04 10.37
N TRP A 121 14.48 14.45 10.65
CA TRP A 121 13.24 14.80 9.95
C TRP A 121 12.83 16.26 10.17
N ALA A 122 13.10 16.84 11.34
CA ALA A 122 12.75 18.23 11.59
C ALA A 122 13.51 19.17 10.66
N GLU A 123 14.78 18.88 10.40
CA GLU A 123 15.60 19.64 9.44
C GLU A 123 15.09 19.46 8.01
N VAL A 124 14.79 18.22 7.60
CA VAL A 124 14.30 17.91 6.25
C VAL A 124 12.94 18.53 5.96
N LEU A 125 12.04 18.57 6.96
CA LEU A 125 10.67 19.05 6.77
C LEU A 125 10.52 20.57 6.98
N ALA A 126 11.52 21.24 7.57
CA ALA A 126 11.48 22.67 7.86
C ALA A 126 11.23 23.51 6.60
N GLY A 127 10.31 24.48 6.69
CA GLY A 127 9.96 25.36 5.59
C GLY A 127 9.13 24.70 4.49
N THR A 128 8.71 23.45 4.66
CA THR A 128 7.80 22.75 3.74
C THR A 128 6.39 22.66 4.34
N PRO A 129 5.33 22.44 3.53
CA PRO A 129 3.99 22.15 4.08
C PRO A 129 3.94 20.94 5.02
N LEU A 130 4.92 20.03 4.92
CA LEU A 130 5.03 18.85 5.78
C LEU A 130 5.61 19.16 7.16
N GLU A 131 6.09 20.38 7.41
CA GLU A 131 6.48 20.85 8.76
C GLU A 131 5.30 20.70 9.75
N ALA A 132 4.05 20.74 9.25
CA ALA A 132 2.84 20.47 10.03
C ALA A 132 2.75 19.04 10.62
N MET A 133 3.62 18.12 10.20
CA MET A 133 3.75 16.79 10.78
C MET A 133 4.60 16.76 12.06
N LEU A 134 5.29 17.85 12.40
CA LEU A 134 6.14 17.93 13.58
C LEU A 134 5.34 18.27 14.84
N GLU A 135 5.74 17.64 15.96
CA GLU A 135 5.31 17.93 17.32
C GLU A 135 6.54 17.82 18.23
N ASP A 136 6.86 18.91 18.93
CA ASP A 136 8.07 19.07 19.74
C ASP A 136 9.37 18.78 18.98
N GLY A 137 9.46 19.29 17.74
CA GLY A 137 10.67 19.16 16.90
C GLY A 137 10.94 17.74 16.39
N MET A 138 9.94 16.86 16.39
CA MET A 138 10.00 15.50 15.87
C MET A 138 8.69 15.15 15.18
N VAL A 139 8.70 14.23 14.21
CA VAL A 139 7.45 13.81 13.54
C VAL A 139 6.48 13.21 14.56
N ARG A 140 5.19 13.53 14.46
CA ARG A 140 4.13 12.91 15.27
C ARG A 140 4.09 11.41 15.06
N ARG A 141 3.67 10.66 16.07
CA ARG A 141 3.47 9.21 15.96
C ARG A 141 2.15 8.91 15.25
N GLY A 142 2.20 8.10 14.21
CA GLY A 142 1.03 7.67 13.45
C GLY A 142 1.40 6.91 12.18
N LYS A 143 0.49 6.02 11.73
CA LYS A 143 0.67 5.20 10.53
C LYS A 143 0.81 6.09 9.30
N GLY A 144 -0.12 7.03 9.09
CA GLY A 144 -0.06 7.99 7.99
C GLY A 144 1.24 8.79 7.96
N GLU A 145 1.70 9.28 9.10
CA GLU A 145 3.00 9.97 9.20
C GLU A 145 4.17 9.07 8.79
N GLY A 146 4.22 7.83 9.28
CA GLY A 146 5.24 6.86 8.89
C GLY A 146 5.21 6.51 7.40
N MET A 147 4.01 6.40 6.82
CA MET A 147 3.83 6.17 5.39
C MET A 147 4.39 7.32 4.55
N VAL A 148 4.13 8.58 4.93
CA VAL A 148 4.68 9.76 4.24
C VAL A 148 6.21 9.74 4.26
N LEU A 149 6.83 9.41 5.40
CA LEU A 149 8.30 9.26 5.48
C LEU A 149 8.79 8.14 4.55
N GLY A 150 8.06 7.03 4.47
CA GLY A 150 8.32 5.95 3.53
C GLY A 150 8.26 6.39 2.06
N VAL A 151 7.29 7.22 1.69
CA VAL A 151 7.17 7.80 0.33
C VAL A 151 8.36 8.72 0.04
N ILE A 152 8.72 9.60 0.97
CA ILE A 152 9.88 10.51 0.81
C ILE A 152 11.15 9.70 0.60
N ALA A 153 11.38 8.66 1.41
CA ALA A 153 12.52 7.78 1.29
C ALA A 153 12.51 7.01 -0.04
N ALA A 154 11.35 6.49 -0.48
CA ALA A 154 11.20 5.79 -1.74
C ALA A 154 11.50 6.69 -2.95
N ALA A 155 11.02 7.93 -2.93
CA ALA A 155 11.36 8.92 -3.93
C ALA A 155 12.86 9.28 -3.90
N GLY A 156 13.44 9.39 -2.71
CA GLY A 156 14.87 9.70 -2.51
C GLY A 156 15.83 8.65 -3.07
N ILE A 157 15.42 7.37 -3.08
CA ILE A 157 16.19 6.27 -3.72
C ILE A 157 15.86 6.06 -5.20
N GLY A 158 15.00 6.91 -5.79
CA GLY A 158 14.66 6.86 -7.21
C GLY A 158 13.67 5.77 -7.60
N ALA A 159 12.85 5.26 -6.67
CA ALA A 159 11.80 4.30 -7.01
C ALA A 159 10.74 4.96 -7.91
N ARG A 160 10.13 4.18 -8.82
CA ARG A 160 8.97 4.63 -9.62
C ARG A 160 7.65 4.40 -8.89
N TYR A 161 7.61 3.37 -8.04
CA TYR A 161 6.43 2.96 -7.30
C TYR A 161 6.78 2.74 -5.83
N VAL A 162 5.77 2.85 -4.98
CA VAL A 162 5.86 2.54 -3.55
C VAL A 162 4.71 1.62 -3.17
N GLY A 163 5.00 0.54 -2.44
CA GLY A 163 4.01 -0.36 -1.87
C GLY A 163 4.17 -0.46 -0.36
N PHE A 164 3.06 -0.66 0.36
CA PHE A 164 3.05 -0.78 1.81
C PHE A 164 2.71 -2.21 2.20
N ILE A 165 3.45 -2.79 3.15
CA ILE A 165 3.15 -4.11 3.72
C ILE A 165 3.26 -4.01 5.24
N ASP A 166 2.18 -4.32 5.94
CA ASP A 166 2.14 -4.33 7.40
C ASP A 166 3.12 -5.40 7.96
N SER A 167 3.90 -5.05 8.99
CA SER A 167 4.94 -5.91 9.55
C SER A 167 4.43 -7.03 10.46
N ASP A 168 3.17 -6.96 10.89
CA ASP A 168 2.52 -7.90 11.81
C ASP A 168 1.87 -9.09 11.09
N ASN A 169 2.26 -9.36 9.84
CA ASN A 169 1.71 -10.44 9.04
C ASN A 169 2.40 -11.78 9.31
N TYR A 170 1.66 -12.74 9.86
CA TYR A 170 2.16 -14.07 10.22
C TYR A 170 2.25 -15.04 9.04
N VAL A 171 1.87 -14.62 7.84
CA VAL A 171 1.94 -15.42 6.62
C VAL A 171 2.95 -14.79 5.65
N PRO A 172 4.25 -15.16 5.72
CA PRO A 172 5.27 -14.61 4.82
C PRO A 172 4.88 -14.73 3.33
N GLY A 173 4.29 -15.86 2.92
CA GLY A 173 3.80 -16.05 1.55
C GLY A 173 2.77 -15.01 1.08
N ALA A 174 2.04 -14.41 2.02
CA ALA A 174 1.09 -13.34 1.73
C ALA A 174 1.82 -12.03 1.37
N ALA A 175 2.87 -11.65 2.10
CA ALA A 175 3.70 -10.48 1.75
C ALA A 175 4.33 -10.63 0.35
N ASN A 176 4.76 -11.85 -0.02
CA ASN A 176 5.24 -12.14 -1.37
C ASN A 176 4.15 -11.96 -2.43
N GLU A 177 2.94 -12.49 -2.17
CA GLU A 177 1.80 -12.31 -3.05
C GLU A 177 1.42 -10.83 -3.20
N TYR A 178 1.35 -10.07 -2.11
CA TYR A 178 0.93 -8.67 -2.12
C TYR A 178 1.86 -7.82 -2.97
N SER A 179 3.17 -8.04 -2.81
CA SER A 179 4.20 -7.40 -3.64
C SER A 179 3.96 -7.67 -5.14
N LYS A 180 3.71 -8.94 -5.51
CA LYS A 180 3.43 -9.34 -6.89
C LYS A 180 2.11 -8.76 -7.42
N ILE A 181 1.09 -8.62 -6.56
CA ILE A 181 -0.16 -7.95 -6.90
C ILE A 181 0.09 -6.49 -7.27
N TYR A 182 0.96 -5.78 -6.53
CA TYR A 182 1.32 -4.39 -6.86
C TYR A 182 1.93 -4.29 -8.25
N TYR A 183 2.96 -5.10 -8.53
CA TYR A 183 3.65 -5.10 -9.82
C TYR A 183 2.69 -5.37 -10.97
N LEU A 184 1.80 -6.35 -10.80
CA LEU A 184 0.79 -6.69 -11.79
C LEU A 184 -0.24 -5.56 -11.98
N GLY A 185 -0.65 -4.89 -10.89
CA GLY A 185 -1.55 -3.75 -10.98
C GLY A 185 -0.93 -2.55 -11.69
N PHE A 186 0.37 -2.31 -11.49
CA PHE A 186 1.10 -1.28 -12.23
C PHE A 186 1.27 -1.63 -13.70
N SER A 187 1.51 -2.90 -14.03
CA SER A 187 1.65 -3.34 -15.43
C SER A 187 0.35 -3.31 -16.22
N LEU A 188 -0.80 -3.27 -15.54
CA LEU A 188 -2.12 -3.10 -16.14
C LEU A 188 -2.47 -1.65 -16.47
N SER A 189 -1.82 -0.70 -15.84
CA SER A 189 -2.20 0.70 -15.94
C SER A 189 -1.58 1.38 -17.15
N GLU A 190 -2.39 2.17 -17.84
CA GLU A 190 -1.93 3.08 -18.90
C GLU A 190 -1.64 4.49 -18.39
N SER A 191 -2.01 4.79 -17.13
CA SER A 191 -1.78 6.09 -16.51
C SER A 191 -0.50 6.09 -15.66
N PRO A 192 0.31 7.17 -15.69
CA PRO A 192 1.40 7.35 -14.75
C PRO A 192 0.92 7.53 -13.30
N TYR A 193 -0.36 7.82 -13.08
CA TYR A 193 -0.98 7.97 -11.77
C TYR A 193 -1.81 6.73 -11.44
N THR A 194 -1.18 5.77 -10.78
CA THR A 194 -1.78 4.47 -10.50
C THR A 194 -1.77 4.16 -9.02
N MET A 195 -2.88 3.60 -8.54
CA MET A 195 -3.01 3.03 -7.20
C MET A 195 -3.52 1.60 -7.30
N VAL A 196 -2.91 0.69 -6.54
CA VAL A 196 -3.28 -0.73 -6.45
C VAL A 196 -3.61 -1.02 -4.99
N ARG A 197 -4.82 -1.50 -4.71
CA ARG A 197 -5.31 -1.74 -3.35
C ARG A 197 -5.70 -3.19 -3.18
N ILE A 198 -5.19 -3.83 -2.13
CA ILE A 198 -5.49 -5.24 -1.84
C ILE A 198 -6.74 -5.34 -0.97
N VAL A 199 -7.57 -6.32 -1.28
CA VAL A 199 -8.58 -6.85 -0.37
C VAL A 199 -8.33 -8.34 -0.16
N TRP A 200 -8.67 -8.84 1.02
CA TRP A 200 -8.43 -10.23 1.37
C TRP A 200 -9.71 -11.03 1.36
N HIS A 201 -9.61 -12.26 0.88
CA HIS A 201 -10.70 -13.21 0.92
C HIS A 201 -11.09 -13.60 2.36
N TYR A 202 -10.08 -13.66 3.25
CA TYR A 202 -10.24 -13.90 4.68
C TYR A 202 -9.30 -13.02 5.50
N LYS A 203 -9.81 -12.46 6.61
CA LYS A 203 -9.05 -11.73 7.61
C LYS A 203 -9.15 -12.45 8.97
N GLY A 204 -8.01 -12.72 9.60
CA GLY A 204 -7.89 -13.39 10.90
C GLY A 204 -7.06 -12.57 11.90
N LYS A 205 -7.24 -12.85 13.19
CA LYS A 205 -6.41 -12.32 14.29
C LYS A 205 -5.89 -13.49 15.13
N LEU A 206 -4.61 -13.50 15.48
CA LEU A 206 -4.03 -14.57 16.31
C LEU A 206 -4.37 -14.42 17.80
N ALA A 207 -4.61 -13.20 18.29
CA ALA A 207 -4.85 -12.96 19.72
C ALA A 207 -6.18 -13.53 20.27
N SER A 208 -7.05 -14.11 19.43
CA SER A 208 -8.28 -14.77 19.90
C SER A 208 -8.03 -16.24 20.20
N SER A 209 -8.47 -16.72 21.38
CA SER A 209 -8.38 -18.12 21.82
C SER A 209 -8.90 -19.15 20.81
N ASP A 210 -9.76 -18.72 19.89
CA ASP A 210 -10.18 -19.46 18.71
C ASP A 210 -9.88 -18.63 17.45
N MET A 211 -8.90 -19.06 16.64
CA MET A 211 -8.58 -18.40 15.37
C MET A 211 -9.79 -18.48 14.42
N TYR A 212 -10.46 -17.35 14.20
CA TYR A 212 -11.63 -17.26 13.32
C TYR A 212 -11.36 -16.39 12.08
N LEU A 213 -11.35 -17.04 10.92
CA LEU A 213 -11.18 -16.38 9.63
C LEU A 213 -12.50 -15.76 9.15
N ARG A 214 -12.57 -14.42 9.18
CA ARG A 214 -13.74 -13.67 8.72
C ARG A 214 -13.61 -13.37 7.24
N LYS A 215 -14.67 -13.63 6.47
CA LYS A 215 -14.74 -13.20 5.05
C LYS A 215 -14.68 -11.68 4.87
N ARG A 216 -15.11 -10.91 5.88
CA ARG A 216 -15.13 -9.44 5.82
C ARG A 216 -14.83 -8.84 7.20
N GLY A 217 -13.98 -7.81 7.24
CA GLY A 217 -13.74 -7.01 8.44
C GLY A 217 -14.94 -6.12 8.75
N ARG A 218 -15.38 -6.06 10.02
CA ARG A 218 -16.56 -5.27 10.43
C ARG A 218 -16.42 -3.79 10.04
N VAL A 219 -15.26 -3.19 10.31
CA VAL A 219 -14.99 -1.77 10.00
C VAL A 219 -14.92 -1.53 8.49
N SER A 220 -14.22 -2.38 7.74
CA SER A 220 -14.07 -2.23 6.29
C SER A 220 -15.40 -2.25 5.54
N VAL A 221 -16.37 -3.07 5.98
CA VAL A 221 -17.73 -3.07 5.40
C VAL A 221 -18.41 -1.71 5.60
N HIS A 222 -18.30 -1.12 6.79
CA HIS A 222 -18.90 0.18 7.06
C HIS A 222 -18.23 1.29 6.26
N THR A 223 -16.89 1.36 6.22
CA THR A 223 -16.19 2.43 5.49
C THR A 223 -16.44 2.33 3.97
N ASN A 224 -16.43 1.12 3.40
CA ASN A 224 -16.81 0.90 1.99
C ASN A 224 -18.25 1.40 1.73
N ASN A 225 -19.20 1.07 2.60
CA ASN A 225 -20.59 1.49 2.44
C ASN A 225 -20.75 3.01 2.53
N VAL A 226 -20.01 3.68 3.43
CA VAL A 226 -20.04 5.15 3.56
C VAL A 226 -19.55 5.82 2.28
N LEU A 227 -18.39 5.39 1.75
CA LEU A 227 -17.86 5.97 0.51
C LEU A 227 -18.78 5.69 -0.69
N ASN A 228 -19.24 4.46 -0.86
CA ASN A 228 -20.18 4.12 -1.94
C ASN A 228 -21.52 4.85 -1.82
N TYR A 229 -22.03 5.06 -0.60
CA TYR A 229 -23.26 5.83 -0.37
C TYR A 229 -23.07 7.30 -0.77
N ALA A 230 -21.94 7.91 -0.41
CA ALA A 230 -21.60 9.27 -0.83
C ALA A 230 -21.54 9.38 -2.36
N LEU A 231 -20.83 8.46 -3.03
CA LEU A 231 -20.76 8.39 -4.49
C LEU A 231 -22.13 8.20 -5.13
N SER A 232 -22.96 7.33 -4.55
CA SER A 232 -24.31 7.06 -5.02
C SER A 232 -25.20 8.30 -4.94
N ARG A 233 -25.09 9.07 -3.86
CA ARG A 233 -25.81 10.34 -3.67
C ARG A 233 -25.38 11.38 -4.69
N LEU A 234 -24.08 11.49 -4.95
CA LEU A 234 -23.51 12.45 -5.91
C LEU A 234 -23.91 12.11 -7.35
N ARG A 235 -23.86 10.83 -7.74
CA ARG A 235 -24.26 10.38 -9.10
C ARG A 235 -25.76 10.17 -9.30
N LYS A 236 -26.54 10.12 -8.22
CA LYS A 236 -27.97 9.73 -8.23
C LYS A 236 -28.21 8.32 -8.79
N VAL A 237 -27.20 7.44 -8.73
CA VAL A 237 -27.24 6.04 -9.13
C VAL A 237 -26.47 5.25 -8.09
N GLU A 238 -27.05 4.15 -7.61
CA GLU A 238 -26.38 3.30 -6.62
C GLU A 238 -25.10 2.66 -7.18
N THR A 239 -24.06 2.62 -6.36
CA THR A 239 -22.80 1.93 -6.65
C THR A 239 -22.34 1.12 -5.44
N ASP A 240 -21.56 0.08 -5.69
CA ASP A 240 -20.82 -0.67 -4.69
C ASP A 240 -19.35 -0.89 -5.11
N ILE A 241 -18.83 0.00 -5.97
CA ILE A 241 -17.51 -0.14 -6.62
C ILE A 241 -16.34 -0.16 -5.64
N ILE A 242 -16.39 0.62 -4.55
CA ILE A 242 -15.30 0.66 -3.57
C ILE A 242 -15.40 -0.55 -2.64
N ARG A 243 -14.36 -1.39 -2.67
CA ARG A 243 -14.18 -2.57 -1.80
C ARG A 243 -12.98 -2.47 -0.87
N THR A 244 -12.15 -1.44 -1.05
CA THR A 244 -10.79 -1.32 -0.47
C THR A 244 -10.59 -0.01 0.32
N ALA A 245 -11.63 0.53 0.95
CA ALA A 245 -11.52 1.81 1.68
C ALA A 245 -10.41 1.80 2.74
N ASN A 246 -10.31 0.71 3.52
CA ASN A 246 -9.25 0.52 4.53
C ASN A 246 -8.28 -0.58 4.07
N SER A 247 -7.53 -0.32 3.01
CA SER A 247 -6.53 -1.25 2.48
C SER A 247 -5.15 -0.84 2.98
N GLY A 248 -4.69 -1.45 4.08
CA GLY A 248 -3.36 -1.20 4.63
C GLY A 248 -2.28 -1.57 3.61
N GLU A 249 -2.46 -2.72 2.96
CA GLU A 249 -1.64 -3.18 1.85
C GLU A 249 -2.16 -2.63 0.52
N HIS A 250 -1.66 -1.44 0.21
CA HIS A 250 -1.82 -0.82 -1.10
C HIS A 250 -0.47 -0.32 -1.61
N ALA A 251 -0.44 0.05 -2.87
CA ALA A 251 0.70 0.61 -3.55
C ALA A 251 0.26 1.69 -4.52
N MET A 252 1.18 2.58 -4.87
CA MET A 252 0.93 3.64 -5.84
C MET A 252 2.21 4.06 -6.57
N SER A 253 2.07 4.70 -7.73
CA SER A 253 3.16 5.42 -8.39
C SER A 253 3.67 6.55 -7.51
N ILE A 254 4.97 6.77 -7.46
CA ILE A 254 5.58 7.88 -6.71
C ILE A 254 5.03 9.24 -7.18
N GLU A 255 4.81 9.41 -8.49
CA GLU A 255 4.19 10.61 -9.06
C GLU A 255 2.80 10.91 -8.49
N LEU A 256 2.02 9.87 -8.18
CA LEU A 256 0.75 10.02 -7.49
C LEU A 256 0.99 10.36 -6.02
N ALA A 257 1.80 9.55 -5.32
CA ALA A 257 2.08 9.66 -3.89
C ALA A 257 2.55 11.07 -3.46
N LEU A 258 3.43 11.69 -4.25
CA LEU A 258 4.01 13.01 -3.97
C LEU A 258 3.00 14.16 -4.12
N ARG A 259 1.89 13.94 -4.83
CA ARG A 259 0.85 14.96 -5.09
C ARG A 259 -0.41 14.73 -4.28
N LEU A 260 -0.54 13.59 -3.60
CA LEU A 260 -1.62 13.33 -2.66
C LEU A 260 -1.45 14.18 -1.40
N ARG A 261 -2.58 14.62 -0.84
CA ARG A 261 -2.61 15.07 0.55
C ARG A 261 -2.82 13.85 1.43
N TRP A 262 -2.06 13.77 2.51
CA TRP A 262 -2.05 12.62 3.42
C TRP A 262 -2.77 12.97 4.72
N ALA A 263 -3.61 12.06 5.22
CA ALA A 263 -4.19 12.17 6.55
C ALA A 263 -3.33 11.45 7.59
N GLY A 264 -3.37 11.93 8.84
CA GLY A 264 -2.67 11.30 9.96
C GLY A 264 -3.33 9.99 10.43
N GLY A 265 -2.55 9.12 11.06
CA GLY A 265 -3.05 7.89 11.69
C GLY A 265 -3.76 6.93 10.72
N PHE A 266 -4.88 6.33 11.15
CA PHE A 266 -5.67 5.35 10.38
C PHE A 266 -6.68 5.98 9.42
N ALA A 267 -6.72 7.32 9.33
CA ALA A 267 -7.54 7.99 8.33
C ALA A 267 -6.86 8.01 6.95
N VAL A 268 -5.57 7.65 6.88
CA VAL A 268 -4.76 7.72 5.66
C VAL A 268 -5.39 6.95 4.50
N GLU A 269 -5.74 5.68 4.70
CA GLU A 269 -6.23 4.82 3.63
C GLU A 269 -7.58 5.27 3.03
N PRO A 270 -8.61 5.63 3.82
CA PRO A 270 -9.85 6.14 3.26
C PRO A 270 -9.72 7.59 2.74
N TYR A 271 -8.82 8.39 3.31
CA TYR A 271 -8.64 9.78 2.89
C TYR A 271 -8.04 9.91 1.49
N GLU A 272 -7.20 8.96 1.07
CA GLU A 272 -6.70 8.88 -0.32
C GLU A 272 -7.85 8.88 -1.34
N PHE A 273 -8.91 8.11 -1.09
CA PHE A 273 -10.12 8.16 -1.92
C PHE A 273 -10.82 9.51 -1.84
N VAL A 274 -11.02 10.03 -0.63
CA VAL A 274 -11.73 11.30 -0.41
C VAL A 274 -11.04 12.43 -1.15
N GLN A 275 -9.73 12.58 -0.99
CA GLN A 275 -8.96 13.64 -1.63
C GLN A 275 -8.99 13.52 -3.16
N LEU A 276 -8.80 12.32 -3.70
CA LEU A 276 -8.87 12.10 -5.15
C LEU A 276 -10.25 12.44 -5.72
N LEU A 277 -11.32 12.07 -5.04
CA LEU A 277 -12.69 12.37 -5.47
C LEU A 277 -13.01 13.86 -5.29
N GLU A 278 -12.54 14.50 -4.23
CA GLU A 278 -12.74 15.94 -4.04
C GLU A 278 -12.06 16.77 -5.13
N ASP A 279 -10.82 16.44 -5.49
CA ASP A 279 -10.04 17.24 -6.44
C ASP A 279 -10.29 16.83 -7.89
N CYS A 280 -10.46 15.53 -8.15
CA CYS A 280 -10.55 14.96 -9.49
C CYS A 280 -11.91 14.38 -9.88
N PHE A 281 -12.92 14.52 -9.03
CA PHE A 281 -14.33 14.38 -9.44
C PHE A 281 -15.10 15.68 -9.26
N LEU A 282 -15.12 16.24 -8.04
CA LEU A 282 -15.87 17.47 -7.77
C LEU A 282 -15.14 18.74 -8.20
N GLY A 283 -13.81 18.74 -8.13
CA GLY A 283 -12.96 19.89 -8.44
C GLY A 283 -12.44 19.97 -9.88
N VAL A 284 -12.89 19.10 -10.78
CA VAL A 284 -12.38 19.04 -12.16
C VAL A 284 -12.64 20.36 -12.90
N ASP A 285 -13.88 20.85 -12.88
CA ASP A 285 -14.27 22.10 -13.56
C ASP A 285 -13.63 23.34 -12.92
N GLU A 286 -13.21 23.22 -11.66
CA GLU A 286 -12.49 24.26 -10.91
C GLU A 286 -10.97 24.23 -11.16
N GLY A 287 -10.49 23.31 -12.00
CA GLY A 287 -9.07 23.15 -12.28
C GLY A 287 -8.24 22.58 -11.12
N ARG A 288 -8.88 21.96 -10.11
CA ARG A 288 -8.18 21.38 -8.95
C ARG A 288 -7.50 20.06 -9.24
N CYS A 289 -7.88 19.36 -10.30
CA CYS A 289 -7.33 18.04 -10.62
C CYS A 289 -5.93 18.13 -11.26
N GLY A 290 -4.89 17.96 -10.44
CA GLY A 290 -3.48 17.96 -10.88
C GLY A 290 -3.01 16.71 -11.64
N PHE A 291 -3.92 15.81 -12.00
CA PHE A 291 -3.63 14.54 -12.69
C PHE A 291 -4.14 14.49 -14.13
N LEU A 292 -4.73 15.58 -14.64
CA LEU A 292 -5.14 15.68 -16.03
C LEU A 292 -3.93 15.92 -16.96
N PRO A 293 -3.96 15.42 -18.21
CA PRO A 293 -5.07 14.71 -18.86
C PRO A 293 -5.13 13.20 -18.56
N ASP A 294 -4.09 12.61 -17.97
CA ASP A 294 -3.95 11.15 -17.89
C ASP A 294 -4.96 10.49 -16.94
N GLY A 295 -5.36 11.20 -15.88
CA GLY A 295 -6.28 10.73 -14.86
C GLY A 295 -5.67 9.68 -13.93
N VAL A 296 -6.40 9.26 -12.90
CA VAL A 296 -5.93 8.30 -11.89
C VAL A 296 -6.61 6.96 -12.06
N ASN A 297 -5.83 5.88 -12.15
CA ASN A 297 -6.34 4.52 -12.19
C ASN A 297 -6.23 3.86 -10.80
N ILE A 298 -7.35 3.36 -10.27
CA ILE A 298 -7.40 2.64 -8.99
C ILE A 298 -7.82 1.19 -9.22
N PHE A 299 -6.87 0.27 -9.06
CA PHE A 299 -7.10 -1.17 -9.14
C PHE A 299 -7.38 -1.75 -7.77
N GLN A 300 -8.34 -2.67 -7.70
CA GLN A 300 -8.70 -3.40 -6.49
C GLN A 300 -8.52 -4.88 -6.77
N ILE A 301 -7.64 -5.55 -6.04
CA ILE A 301 -7.26 -6.94 -6.33
C ILE A 301 -7.44 -7.79 -5.07
N GLU A 302 -8.25 -8.85 -5.18
CA GLU A 302 -8.47 -9.84 -4.13
C GLU A 302 -7.31 -10.83 -4.10
N ALA A 303 -6.58 -10.87 -2.99
CA ALA A 303 -5.52 -11.84 -2.73
C ALA A 303 -6.05 -13.23 -2.37
N ARG A 304 -5.25 -14.27 -2.65
CA ARG A 304 -5.50 -15.67 -2.28
C ARG A 304 -5.13 -15.96 -0.84
N ASN A 305 -3.97 -15.49 -0.38
CA ASN A 305 -3.55 -15.72 0.99
C ASN A 305 -4.45 -14.96 1.96
N PRO A 306 -4.80 -15.56 3.11
CA PRO A 306 -5.49 -14.84 4.16
C PRO A 306 -4.58 -13.76 4.73
N HIS A 307 -5.18 -12.68 5.23
CA HIS A 307 -4.46 -11.65 5.98
C HIS A 307 -4.63 -11.92 7.47
N ILE A 308 -3.57 -12.45 8.08
CA ILE A 308 -3.52 -12.88 9.48
C ILE A 308 -2.52 -11.98 10.19
N HIS A 309 -3.04 -11.17 11.11
CA HIS A 309 -2.29 -10.18 11.88
C HIS A 309 -2.49 -10.40 13.38
N ALA A 310 -1.75 -9.66 14.20
CA ALA A 310 -1.85 -9.72 15.66
C ALA A 310 -3.23 -9.25 16.19
#